data_AF-A0ABD3F2I4-F1
#
_entry.id   AF-A0ABD3F2I4-F1
#
_cell.length_a   1.000
_cell.length_b   1.000
_cell.length_c   1.000
_cell.angle_alpha   90.00
_cell.angle_beta   90.00
_cell.angle_gamma   90.00
#
_symmetry.space_group_name_H-M   'P 1'
#
loop_
_entity.id
_entity.type
_entity.pdbx_description
1 polymer ?
#
loop_
_entity_poly.entity_id
_entity_poly.type
_entity_poly.pdbx_seq_one_letter_code
_entity_poly.pdbx_strand_id
1 'polypeptide(L)'
;MKRLVDQPHYAYGWKVSNEFVFEEDGKEWREYAVGVIGAYKTEPRGCGVVFMWKIVYNDGDVEHYECEELVNMLLMSRRAGLDITGCGT
;
A
#
# COMPACT_ATOMS: atom_id res chain seq x y z
N MET A 1 23.48 20.86 -7.16
CA MET A 1 22.54 19.85 -7.69
C MET A 1 21.97 19.07 -6.51
N LYS A 2 20.64 19.11 -6.30
CA LYS A 2 19.99 18.18 -5.38
C LYS A 2 20.04 16.80 -6.06
N ARG A 3 20.75 15.84 -5.48
CA ARG A 3 20.68 14.43 -5.91
C ARG A 3 19.21 14.03 -5.85
N LEU A 4 18.60 13.73 -6.99
CA LEU A 4 17.38 12.94 -7.02
C LEU A 4 17.74 11.64 -6.29
N VAL A 5 17.02 11.34 -5.23
CA VAL A 5 17.28 10.18 -4.39
C VAL A 5 17.09 8.94 -5.27
N ASP A 6 18.11 8.06 -5.39
CA ASP A 6 18.05 6.86 -6.25
C ASP A 6 16.94 5.88 -5.81
N GLN A 7 16.40 6.08 -4.62
CA GLN A 7 15.31 5.32 -4.03
C GLN A 7 14.26 6.27 -3.42
N PRO A 8 12.98 5.91 -3.46
CA PRO A 8 11.97 6.68 -2.77
C PRO A 8 12.23 6.60 -1.25
N HIS A 9 12.08 7.71 -0.54
CA HIS A 9 11.87 7.63 0.91
C HIS A 9 10.46 7.11 1.13
N TYR A 10 10.32 6.05 1.91
CA TYR A 10 9.01 5.48 2.19
C TYR A 10 8.88 4.99 3.61
N ALA A 11 7.63 4.97 4.07
CA ALA A 11 7.27 4.60 5.42
C ALA A 11 7.27 3.07 5.58
N TYR A 12 8.46 2.47 5.52
CA TYR A 12 8.66 1.05 5.77
C TYR A 12 8.04 0.64 7.11
N GLY A 13 7.31 -0.47 7.12
CA GLY A 13 6.65 -1.02 8.31
C GLY A 13 5.31 -0.37 8.66
N TRP A 14 4.90 0.69 7.97
CA TRP A 14 3.59 1.28 8.20
C TRP A 14 2.48 0.36 7.69
N LYS A 15 1.33 0.42 8.38
CA LYS A 15 0.14 -0.38 8.12
C LYS A 15 -0.85 0.38 7.25
N VAL A 16 -1.49 -0.33 6.33
CA VAL A 16 -2.63 0.13 5.54
C VAL A 16 -3.77 -0.86 5.69
N SER A 17 -5.01 -0.39 5.70
CA SER A 17 -6.21 -1.21 5.54
C SER A 17 -6.75 -1.02 4.14
N ASN A 18 -7.20 -2.09 3.51
CA ASN A 18 -7.93 -2.04 2.25
C ASN A 18 -9.19 -2.89 2.31
N GLU A 19 -10.22 -2.49 1.56
CA GLU A 19 -11.42 -3.29 1.32
C GLU A 19 -11.26 -4.01 -0.02
N PHE A 20 -11.31 -5.33 0.03
CA PHE A 20 -11.32 -6.19 -1.15
C PHE A 20 -12.75 -6.61 -1.43
N VAL A 21 -13.20 -6.37 -2.66
CA VAL A 21 -14.53 -6.76 -3.13
C VAL A 21 -14.35 -7.82 -4.19
N PHE A 22 -14.93 -9.00 -3.96
CA PHE A 22 -14.90 -10.10 -4.90
C PHE A 22 -16.28 -10.74 -5.04
N GLU A 23 -16.51 -11.36 -6.20
CA GLU A 23 -17.75 -12.06 -6.49
C GLU A 23 -17.50 -13.57 -6.44
N GLU A 24 -18.24 -14.28 -5.59
CA GLU A 24 -18.18 -15.74 -5.46
C GLU A 24 -19.61 -16.29 -5.42
N ASP A 25 -19.90 -17.31 -6.22
CA ASP A 25 -21.23 -17.91 -6.38
C ASP A 25 -22.35 -16.90 -6.71
N GLY A 26 -22.02 -15.84 -7.48
CA GLY A 26 -22.96 -14.78 -7.85
C GLY A 26 -23.32 -13.83 -6.70
N LYS A 27 -22.53 -13.82 -5.63
CA LYS A 27 -22.69 -12.95 -4.47
C LYS A 27 -21.44 -12.10 -4.26
N GLU A 28 -21.64 -10.81 -3.99
CA GLU A 28 -20.57 -9.89 -3.61
C GLU A 28 -20.15 -10.13 -2.16
N TRP A 29 -18.85 -10.33 -1.96
CA TRP A 29 -18.20 -10.42 -0.66
C TRP A 29 -17.26 -9.23 -0.48
N ARG A 30 -17.15 -8.78 0.78
CA ARG A 30 -16.27 -7.69 1.16
C ARG A 30 -15.41 -8.15 2.31
N GLU A 31 -14.10 -8.08 2.10
CA GLU A 31 -13.11 -8.42 3.11
C GLU A 31 -12.23 -7.20 3.40
N TYR A 32 -11.95 -6.99 4.68
CA TYR A 32 -11.03 -5.95 5.13
C TYR A 32 -9.72 -6.61 5.52
N ALA A 33 -8.65 -6.30 4.79
CA ALA A 33 -7.33 -6.79 5.10
C ALA A 33 -6.42 -5.66 5.55
N VAL A 34 -5.47 -5.99 6.42
CA VAL A 34 -4.44 -5.07 6.90
C VAL A 34 -3.12 -5.52 6.34
N GLY A 35 -2.49 -4.63 5.58
CA GLY A 35 -1.19 -4.87 4.97
C GLY A 35 -0.10 -3.99 5.53
N VAL A 36 1.15 -4.40 5.31
CA VAL A 36 2.35 -3.69 5.74
C VAL A 36 3.17 -3.29 4.52
N ILE A 37 3.61 -2.03 4.49
CA ILE A 37 4.53 -1.52 3.47
C ILE A 37 5.91 -2.14 3.69
N GLY A 38 6.32 -3.04 2.80
CA GLY A 38 7.53 -3.84 2.99
C GLY A 38 8.66 -3.54 2.00
N ALA A 39 8.33 -3.11 0.79
CA ALA A 39 9.33 -2.85 -0.26
C ALA A 39 8.76 -1.89 -1.30
N TYR A 40 9.56 -1.60 -2.33
CA TYR A 40 9.09 -0.97 -3.56
C TYR A 40 9.72 -1.66 -4.77
N LYS A 41 9.09 -1.53 -5.93
CA LYS A 41 9.65 -1.84 -7.24
C LYS A 41 9.56 -0.60 -8.14
N THR A 42 10.34 -0.60 -9.21
CA THR A 42 10.26 0.41 -10.27
C THR A 42 9.69 -0.20 -11.54
N GLU A 43 8.79 0.50 -12.19
CA GLU A 43 8.25 0.11 -13.50
C GLU A 43 8.52 1.18 -14.56
N PRO A 44 8.95 0.81 -15.78
CA PRO A 44 9.11 1.77 -16.87
C PRO A 44 7.75 2.34 -17.30
N ARG A 45 7.66 3.66 -17.46
CA ARG A 45 6.45 4.32 -18.00
C ARG A 45 6.85 5.44 -18.94
N GLY A 46 6.69 5.19 -20.24
CA GLY A 46 7.14 6.12 -21.29
C GLY A 46 8.65 6.36 -21.20
N CYS A 47 9.06 7.62 -21.04
CA CYS A 47 10.47 8.01 -20.91
C CYS A 47 10.97 8.06 -19.45
N GLY A 48 10.18 7.58 -18.47
CA GLY A 48 10.52 7.61 -17.04
C GLY A 48 10.29 6.29 -16.32
N VAL A 49 10.37 6.35 -14.99
CA VAL A 49 10.08 5.23 -14.08
C VAL A 49 9.03 5.65 -13.06
N VAL A 50 8.17 4.72 -12.68
CA VAL A 50 7.22 4.88 -11.57
C VAL A 50 7.63 3.96 -10.43
N PHE A 51 7.55 4.47 -9.21
CA PHE A 51 7.76 3.68 -8.00
C PHE A 51 6.43 3.07 -7.56
N MET A 52 6.44 1.77 -7.29
CA MET A 52 5.29 1.02 -6.83
C MET A 52 5.60 0.41 -5.46
N TRP A 53 4.79 0.71 -4.45
CA TRP A 53 4.97 0.21 -3.09
C TRP A 53 4.34 -1.16 -2.92
N LYS A 54 5.15 -2.10 -2.46
CA LYS A 54 4.71 -3.47 -2.16
C LYS A 54 4.07 -3.51 -0.78
N ILE A 55 2.81 -3.91 -0.75
CA ILE A 55 2.05 -4.19 0.46
C ILE A 55 1.92 -5.70 0.60
N VAL A 56 2.21 -6.22 1.79
CA VAL A 56 1.96 -7.62 2.14
C VAL A 56 0.81 -7.64 3.14
N TYR A 57 -0.32 -8.21 2.73
CA TYR A 57 -1.52 -8.34 3.53
C TYR A 57 -1.46 -9.56 4.46
N ASN A 58 -2.27 -9.51 5.52
CA ASN A 58 -2.33 -10.55 6.55
C ASN A 58 -2.95 -11.87 6.09
N ASP A 59 -3.70 -11.85 5.00
CA ASP A 59 -4.22 -13.02 4.28
C ASP A 59 -3.16 -13.70 3.39
N GLY A 60 -2.00 -13.06 3.20
CA GLY A 60 -0.92 -13.55 2.35
C GLY A 60 -0.85 -12.88 0.97
N ASP A 61 -1.84 -12.05 0.61
CA ASP A 61 -1.86 -11.35 -0.65
C ASP A 61 -0.81 -10.24 -0.72
N VAL A 62 -0.37 -9.97 -1.94
CA VAL A 62 0.69 -9.01 -2.23
C VAL A 62 0.26 -8.11 -3.37
N GLU A 63 0.09 -6.83 -3.05
CA GLU A 63 -0.29 -5.82 -4.04
C GLU A 63 0.75 -4.72 -4.15
N HIS A 64 0.68 -3.99 -5.26
CA HIS A 64 1.59 -2.89 -5.57
C HIS A 64 0.82 -1.64 -5.93
N TYR A 65 1.09 -0.54 -5.23
CA TYR A 65 0.37 0.72 -5.40
C TYR A 65 1.29 1.87 -5.77
N GLU A 66 0.81 2.80 -6.60
CA GLU A 66 1.48 4.08 -6.82
C GLU A 66 1.44 4.94 -5.55
N CYS A 67 2.26 6.00 -5.52
CA CYS A 67 2.36 6.89 -4.36
C CYS A 67 1.01 7.50 -3.97
N GLU A 68 0.24 7.98 -4.96
CA GLU A 68 -1.04 8.64 -4.73
C GLU A 68 -2.08 7.69 -4.13
N GLU A 69 -2.14 6.46 -4.64
CA GLU A 69 -3.00 5.40 -4.13
C GLU A 69 -2.62 5.05 -2.69
N LEU A 70 -1.33 4.86 -2.43
CA LEU A 70 -0.83 4.55 -1.09
C LEU A 70 -1.14 5.65 -0.08
N VAL A 71 -0.98 6.93 -0.46
CA VAL A 71 -1.31 8.07 0.40
C VAL A 71 -2.80 8.07 0.73
N ASN A 72 -3.66 7.81 -0.25
CA ASN A 72 -5.10 7.73 -0.02
C ASN A 72 -5.44 6.58 0.93
N MET A 73 -4.84 5.40 0.73
CA MET A 73 -5.01 4.25 1.62
C MET A 73 -4.58 4.59 3.06
N LEU A 74 -3.42 5.22 3.26
CA LEU A 74 -2.95 5.64 4.58
C LEU A 74 -3.91 6.62 5.26
N LEU A 75 -4.44 7.59 4.51
CA LEU A 75 -5.43 8.55 5.01
C LEU A 75 -6.73 7.85 5.42
N MET A 76 -7.24 6.94 4.58
CA MET A 76 -8.46 6.19 4.86
C MET A 76 -8.28 5.24 6.05
N SER A 77 -7.15 4.55 6.12
CA SER A 77 -6.78 3.67 7.24
C SER A 77 -6.77 4.46 8.56
N ARG A 78 -6.14 5.63 8.56
CA ARG A 78 -6.09 6.48 9.75
C ARG A 78 -7.47 6.99 10.15
N ARG A 79 -8.31 7.37 9.19
CA ARG A 79 -9.71 7.79 9.43
C ARG A 79 -10.57 6.65 9.98
N ALA A 80 -10.29 5.41 9.58
CA ALA A 80 -10.92 4.21 10.13
C ALA A 80 -10.40 3.83 11.54
N GLY A 81 -9.43 4.57 12.08
CA GLY A 81 -8.89 4.36 13.43
C GLY A 81 -7.67 3.43 13.48
N LEU A 82 -7.12 3.01 12.34
CA LEU A 82 -5.90 2.20 12.32
C LEU A 82 -4.70 3.01 12.85
N ASP A 83 -3.90 2.40 13.73
CA ASP A 83 -2.54 2.88 13.98
C ASP A 83 -1.64 2.47 12.81
N ILE A 84 -1.50 3.38 11.87
CA ILE A 84 -0.70 3.20 10.67
C ILE A 84 0.81 3.13 10.96
N THR A 85 1.28 3.63 12.10
CA THR A 85 2.72 3.69 12.41
C THR A 85 3.24 2.43 13.10
N GLY A 86 2.35 1.60 13.64
CA GLY A 86 2.73 0.39 14.37
C GLY A 86 3.48 0.66 15.68
N CYS A 87 3.49 1.90 16.17
CA CYS A 87 4.12 2.29 17.43
C CYS A 87 3.15 2.09 18.61
N GLY A 88 2.88 0.82 18.94
CA GLY A 88 2.10 0.39 20.11
C GLY A 88 1.59 -1.03 19.87
N THR A 89 1.92 -2.06 20.65
CA THR A 89 2.41 -2.21 22.04
C THR A 89 3.52 -3.25 22.14
#